data_AF-A0AAV7DT17-F1
#
_entry.id   AF-A0AAV7DT17-F1
#
_cell.length_a   1.000
_cell.length_b   1.000
_cell.length_c   1.000
_cell.angle_alpha   90.00
_cell.angle_beta   90.00
_cell.angle_gamma   90.00
#
_symmetry.space_group_name_H-M   'P 1'
#
loop_
_entity.id
_entity.type
_entity.pdbx_description
1 polymer ?
#
loop_
_entity_poly.entity_id
_entity_poly.type
_entity_poly.pdbx_seq_one_letter_code
_entity_poly.pdbx_strand_id
1 'polypeptide(L)'
;MRLQRCLEVWKMGLVNYLDALKLQEKLVANRKLGKIPNVLLSLQHPPTYTLGKRRTFHNLLVSESDLQSLGAELHYTERGGDITFHGPHQAILYPIISLREIGLGARKYVENLEMAMINLASLYGVQAEAGKPGQTGIWVEDRKIGAIGVRISSGITSHGLAFNINPDLSYFRHIVPCGIADKGVTSLRKEADKELPADGVIHEQLMATSTGKDSTTSPFMELALEQAKFALENLEVPVGCVIVEDGKVISSGSNRTTETRNASRHAELEAIDVLLQQWQSMGFSPLEVAEKFSKCDLYVTCEPCIMCASALSILGIRAVYYGCANDKFGGCGSILSLHVGSSDRLPSKGCGQKGFMCTGGIMVSEAVSLLRTFYDQGNPNAPKPHRPVRISQ
;
A
#
# COMPACT_ATOMS: atom_id res chain seq x y z
N MET A 1 -25.22 15.71 4.04
CA MET A 1 -24.10 15.20 4.86
C MET A 1 -23.38 14.12 4.06
N ARG A 2 -22.17 14.39 3.57
CA ARG A 2 -21.32 13.33 3.02
C ARG A 2 -20.85 12.50 4.22
N LEU A 3 -21.35 11.27 4.35
CA LEU A 3 -20.78 10.30 5.29
C LEU A 3 -19.27 10.25 5.03
N GLN A 4 -18.50 10.55 6.07
CA GLN A 4 -17.05 10.43 6.07
C GLN A 4 -16.71 9.05 5.50
N ARG A 5 -15.75 8.98 4.56
CA ARG A 5 -15.30 7.73 3.92
C ARG A 5 -14.54 6.87 4.95
N CYS A 6 -15.27 6.36 5.93
CA CYS A 6 -14.74 5.53 6.99
C CYS A 6 -14.78 4.07 6.55
N LEU A 7 -13.66 3.36 6.70
CA LEU A 7 -13.57 1.92 6.56
C LEU A 7 -13.33 1.33 7.94
N GLU A 8 -14.33 0.62 8.44
CA GLU A 8 -14.28 -0.07 9.72
C GLU A 8 -13.62 -1.43 9.56
N VAL A 9 -12.72 -1.81 10.47
CA VAL A 9 -11.95 -3.06 10.37
C VAL A 9 -12.29 -3.96 11.53
N TRP A 10 -12.77 -5.17 11.26
CA TRP A 10 -13.17 -6.15 12.27
C TRP A 10 -12.21 -7.34 12.25
N LYS A 11 -11.42 -7.49 13.31
CA LYS A 11 -10.51 -8.63 13.50
C LYS A 11 -11.26 -9.72 14.29
N MET A 12 -11.55 -10.84 13.66
CA MET A 12 -12.47 -11.85 14.22
C MET A 12 -11.81 -13.16 14.65
N GLY A 13 -10.52 -13.36 14.36
CA GLY A 13 -9.83 -14.61 14.66
C GLY A 13 -10.37 -15.77 13.81
N LEU A 14 -10.53 -16.95 14.42
CA LEU A 14 -11.04 -18.16 13.76
C LEU A 14 -12.57 -18.19 13.80
N VAL A 15 -13.21 -18.24 12.62
CA VAL A 15 -14.68 -18.19 12.49
C VAL A 15 -15.17 -19.29 11.56
N ASN A 16 -16.25 -19.99 11.91
CA ASN A 16 -16.88 -20.96 11.00
C ASN A 16 -17.30 -20.27 9.68
N TYR A 17 -17.17 -20.98 8.57
CA TYR A 17 -17.41 -20.42 7.25
C TYR A 17 -18.85 -19.93 7.04
N LEU A 18 -19.85 -20.70 7.47
CA LEU A 18 -21.26 -20.32 7.30
C LEU A 18 -21.65 -19.13 8.17
N ASP A 19 -21.08 -19.01 9.37
CA ASP A 19 -21.34 -17.86 10.24
C ASP A 19 -20.75 -16.58 9.66
N ALA A 20 -19.53 -16.65 9.12
CA ALA A 20 -18.93 -15.55 8.38
C ALA A 20 -19.73 -15.20 7.11
N LEU A 21 -20.27 -16.18 6.39
CA LEU A 21 -21.10 -15.95 5.21
C LEU A 21 -22.40 -15.22 5.58
N LYS A 22 -23.12 -15.68 6.60
CA LYS A 22 -24.32 -15.01 7.12
C LYS A 22 -24.03 -13.57 7.57
N LEU A 23 -22.88 -13.36 8.22
CA LEU A 23 -22.45 -12.02 8.61
C LEU A 23 -22.23 -11.13 7.38
N GLN A 24 -21.51 -11.62 6.37
CA GLN A 24 -21.31 -10.88 5.12
C GLN A 24 -22.64 -10.50 4.47
N GLU A 25 -23.60 -11.41 4.38
CA GLU A 25 -24.92 -11.13 3.80
C GLU A 25 -25.66 -10.02 4.57
N LYS A 26 -25.63 -10.06 5.91
CA LYS A 26 -26.20 -9.02 6.78
C LYS A 26 -25.51 -7.67 6.56
N LEU A 27 -24.18 -7.65 6.49
CA LEU A 27 -23.41 -6.42 6.26
C LEU A 27 -23.66 -5.86 4.86
N VAL A 28 -23.70 -6.69 3.82
CA VAL A 28 -24.04 -6.27 2.45
C VAL A 28 -25.43 -5.64 2.40
N ALA A 29 -26.42 -6.26 3.04
CA ALA A 29 -27.78 -5.73 3.09
C ALA A 29 -27.83 -4.36 3.79
N ASN A 30 -27.19 -4.23 4.95
CA ASN A 30 -27.11 -2.97 5.68
C ASN A 30 -26.33 -1.90 4.90
N ARG A 31 -25.24 -2.29 4.23
CA ARG A 31 -24.41 -1.37 3.47
C ARG A 31 -25.14 -0.83 2.24
N LYS A 32 -25.88 -1.70 1.55
CA LYS A 32 -26.75 -1.34 0.41
C LYS A 32 -27.84 -0.32 0.82
N LEU A 33 -28.33 -0.41 2.05
CA LEU A 33 -29.28 0.54 2.63
C LEU A 33 -28.62 1.81 3.23
N GLY A 34 -27.29 1.94 3.16
CA GLY A 34 -26.55 3.06 3.74
C GLY A 34 -26.57 3.11 5.28
N LYS A 35 -26.90 2.00 5.95
CA LYS A 35 -27.01 1.92 7.42
C LYS A 35 -25.67 1.78 8.15
N ILE A 36 -24.63 1.36 7.43
CA ILE A 36 -23.28 1.13 7.96
C ILE A 36 -22.24 1.72 7.01
N PRO A 37 -21.04 2.07 7.51
CA PRO A 37 -19.90 2.42 6.66
C PRO A 37 -19.39 1.21 5.87
N ASN A 38 -18.35 1.41 5.05
CA ASN A 38 -17.61 0.30 4.48
C ASN A 38 -16.97 -0.52 5.60
N VAL A 39 -16.95 -1.85 5.48
CA VAL A 39 -16.39 -2.76 6.50
C VAL A 39 -15.37 -3.69 5.86
N LEU A 40 -14.25 -3.96 6.54
CA LEU A 40 -13.30 -5.01 6.21
C LEU A 40 -13.31 -6.05 7.33
N LEU A 41 -13.71 -7.28 7.03
CA LEU A 41 -13.55 -8.41 7.94
C LEU A 41 -12.18 -9.05 7.75
N SER A 42 -11.49 -9.34 8.84
CA SER A 42 -10.21 -10.04 8.87
C SER A 42 -10.30 -11.24 9.80
N LEU A 43 -10.14 -12.43 9.24
CA LEU A 43 -10.41 -13.69 9.93
C LEU A 43 -9.63 -14.86 9.33
N GLN A 44 -9.73 -16.01 9.99
CA GLN A 44 -9.33 -17.31 9.48
C GLN A 44 -10.53 -18.25 9.54
N HIS A 45 -10.50 -19.33 8.78
CA HIS A 45 -11.53 -20.38 8.83
C HIS A 45 -10.95 -21.69 9.35
N PRO A 46 -11.75 -22.53 10.03
CA PRO A 46 -11.46 -23.96 10.14
C PRO A 46 -11.33 -24.60 8.74
N PRO A 47 -10.73 -25.80 8.62
CA PRO A 47 -10.60 -26.49 7.33
C PRO A 47 -11.94 -26.53 6.58
N THR A 48 -11.98 -25.88 5.42
CA THR A 48 -13.22 -25.68 4.66
C THR A 48 -12.92 -25.61 3.17
N TYR A 49 -13.64 -26.41 2.40
CA TYR A 49 -13.71 -26.30 0.96
C TYR A 49 -14.92 -25.48 0.55
N THR A 50 -14.72 -24.61 -0.44
CA THR A 50 -15.83 -23.82 -1.00
C THR A 50 -15.90 -24.02 -2.51
N LEU A 51 -17.11 -24.27 -3.01
CA LEU A 51 -17.42 -24.31 -4.44
C LEU A 51 -18.04 -22.97 -4.85
N GLY A 52 -17.36 -22.26 -5.75
CA GLY A 52 -17.85 -21.00 -6.31
C GLY A 52 -18.99 -21.19 -7.33
N LYS A 53 -19.39 -20.09 -7.96
CA LYS A 53 -20.53 -20.03 -8.88
C LYS A 53 -20.43 -20.99 -10.08
N ARG A 54 -19.22 -21.39 -10.49
CA ARG A 54 -18.99 -22.34 -11.60
C ARG A 54 -19.39 -23.78 -11.27
N ARG A 55 -19.56 -24.11 -9.97
CA ARG A 55 -20.02 -25.42 -9.46
C ARG A 55 -19.31 -26.63 -10.08
N THR A 56 -17.98 -26.61 -10.20
CA THR A 56 -17.22 -27.73 -10.76
C THR A 56 -16.96 -28.83 -9.73
N PHE A 57 -17.97 -29.66 -9.48
CA PHE A 57 -17.83 -30.75 -8.52
C PHE A 57 -16.70 -31.73 -8.89
N HIS A 58 -16.40 -31.91 -10.18
CA HIS A 58 -15.31 -32.74 -10.67
C HIS A 58 -13.91 -32.27 -10.24
N ASN A 59 -13.76 -31.04 -9.75
CA ASN A 59 -12.50 -30.53 -9.23
C ASN A 59 -12.29 -30.87 -7.74
N LEU A 60 -13.25 -31.55 -7.10
CA LEU A 60 -13.05 -32.20 -5.82
C LEU A 60 -12.60 -33.65 -6.05
N LEU A 61 -11.41 -34.00 -5.56
CA LEU A 61 -10.73 -35.28 -5.83
C LEU A 61 -10.99 -36.35 -4.76
N VAL A 62 -11.82 -36.04 -3.77
CA VAL A 62 -12.15 -36.92 -2.64
C VAL A 62 -13.66 -36.89 -2.38
N SER A 63 -14.18 -37.92 -1.71
CA SER A 63 -15.60 -37.94 -1.36
C SER A 63 -15.92 -36.97 -0.22
N GLU A 64 -17.19 -36.55 -0.10
CA GLU A 64 -17.63 -35.71 1.02
C GLU A 64 -17.44 -36.41 2.38
N SER A 65 -17.56 -37.74 2.44
CA SER A 65 -17.28 -38.52 3.65
C SER A 65 -15.80 -38.50 4.05
N ASP A 66 -14.89 -38.50 3.07
CA ASP A 66 -13.45 -38.38 3.33
C ASP A 66 -13.10 -36.99 3.85
N LEU A 67 -13.73 -35.93 3.31
CA LEU A 67 -13.58 -34.56 3.82
C LEU A 67 -13.96 -34.44 5.29
N GLN A 68 -15.10 -35.03 5.67
CA GLN A 68 -15.54 -35.04 7.08
C GLN A 68 -14.54 -35.75 7.97
N SER A 69 -13.96 -36.85 7.50
CA SER A 69 -12.92 -37.61 8.21
C SER A 69 -11.62 -36.82 8.36
N LEU A 70 -11.32 -35.91 7.42
CA LEU A 70 -10.21 -34.96 7.47
C LEU A 70 -10.51 -33.70 8.32
N GLY A 71 -11.70 -33.63 8.93
CA GLY A 71 -12.16 -32.49 9.72
C GLY A 71 -12.47 -31.25 8.88
N ALA A 72 -12.80 -31.42 7.59
CA ALA A 72 -13.10 -30.32 6.68
C ALA A 72 -14.57 -30.31 6.24
N GLU A 73 -15.14 -29.10 6.13
CA GLU A 73 -16.50 -28.90 5.63
C GLU A 73 -16.50 -28.55 4.13
N LEU A 74 -17.60 -28.84 3.41
CA LEU A 74 -17.81 -28.42 2.03
C LEU A 74 -19.03 -27.49 1.93
N HIS A 75 -18.82 -26.29 1.38
CA HIS A 75 -19.88 -25.28 1.24
C HIS A 75 -20.02 -24.77 -0.19
N TYR A 76 -21.26 -24.57 -0.63
CA TYR A 76 -21.59 -23.96 -1.92
C TYR A 76 -21.80 -22.46 -1.77
N THR A 77 -21.26 -21.68 -2.70
CA THR A 77 -21.15 -20.22 -2.55
C THR A 77 -21.35 -19.49 -3.88
N GLU A 78 -21.77 -18.23 -3.81
CA GLU A 78 -22.02 -17.39 -4.98
C GLU A 78 -20.78 -16.55 -5.40
N ARG A 79 -19.61 -16.83 -4.83
CA ARG A 79 -18.37 -16.12 -5.18
C ARG A 79 -17.92 -16.46 -6.60
N GLY A 80 -17.20 -15.53 -7.21
CA GLY A 80 -16.46 -15.78 -8.43
C GLY A 80 -15.40 -16.88 -8.25
N GLY A 81 -14.95 -17.43 -9.36
CA GLY A 81 -14.00 -18.53 -9.38
C GLY A 81 -14.66 -19.88 -9.12
N ASP A 82 -13.83 -20.83 -8.75
CA ASP A 82 -14.15 -22.25 -8.79
C ASP A 82 -14.04 -22.92 -7.40
N ILE A 83 -13.47 -24.12 -7.26
CA ILE A 83 -13.19 -24.71 -5.94
C ILE A 83 -11.95 -24.06 -5.29
N THR A 84 -11.95 -23.91 -3.96
CA THR A 84 -10.76 -23.53 -3.17
C THR A 84 -10.84 -24.11 -1.77
N PHE A 85 -9.72 -24.09 -1.06
CA PHE A 85 -9.60 -24.44 0.36
C PHE A 85 -9.33 -23.19 1.22
N HIS A 86 -9.87 -23.21 2.43
CA HIS A 86 -9.57 -22.30 3.53
C HIS A 86 -9.25 -23.08 4.81
N GLY A 87 -8.36 -22.55 5.63
CA GLY A 87 -7.97 -23.19 6.88
C GLY A 87 -7.18 -22.26 7.81
N PRO A 88 -6.77 -22.76 8.98
CA PRO A 88 -5.89 -22.04 9.89
C PRO A 88 -4.60 -21.59 9.19
N HIS A 89 -4.01 -20.50 9.66
CA HIS A 89 -2.82 -19.86 9.08
C HIS A 89 -2.98 -19.38 7.63
N GLN A 90 -4.23 -19.16 7.20
CA GLN A 90 -4.56 -18.45 5.96
C GLN A 90 -5.25 -17.13 6.31
N ALA A 91 -4.70 -16.01 5.85
CA ALA A 91 -5.31 -14.71 6.07
C ALA A 91 -6.46 -14.47 5.11
N ILE A 92 -7.68 -14.39 5.65
CA ILE A 92 -8.88 -14.08 4.89
C ILE A 92 -9.30 -12.65 5.14
N LEU A 93 -9.46 -11.89 4.05
CA LEU A 93 -10.03 -10.56 4.09
C LEU A 93 -11.31 -10.51 3.26
N TYR A 94 -12.41 -10.04 3.87
CA TYR A 94 -13.68 -9.80 3.19
C TYR A 94 -14.04 -8.31 3.21
N PRO A 95 -13.66 -7.54 2.19
CA PRO A 95 -14.09 -6.15 2.05
C PRO A 95 -15.57 -6.11 1.65
N ILE A 96 -16.40 -5.47 2.48
CA ILE A 96 -17.82 -5.17 2.23
C ILE A 96 -17.93 -3.67 1.95
N ILE A 97 -17.68 -3.30 0.69
CA ILE A 97 -17.50 -1.90 0.29
C ILE A 97 -18.39 -1.54 -0.90
N SER A 98 -18.80 -0.27 -0.96
CA SER A 98 -19.52 0.28 -2.11
C SER A 98 -18.55 0.78 -3.18
N LEU A 99 -18.39 0.00 -4.26
CA LEU A 99 -17.50 0.35 -5.37
C LEU A 99 -17.90 1.66 -6.06
N ARG A 100 -19.20 1.95 -6.10
CA ARG A 100 -19.74 3.19 -6.69
C ARG A 100 -19.34 4.43 -5.89
N GLU A 101 -19.39 4.34 -4.57
CA GLU A 101 -19.04 5.48 -3.69
C GLU A 101 -17.54 5.80 -3.70
N ILE A 102 -16.70 4.78 -3.91
CA ILE A 102 -15.25 4.93 -4.03
C ILE A 102 -14.79 5.16 -5.48
N GLY A 103 -15.70 5.17 -6.46
CA GLY A 103 -15.39 5.41 -7.87
C GLY A 103 -14.52 4.31 -8.51
N LEU A 104 -14.61 3.07 -8.04
CA LEU A 104 -13.76 1.96 -8.45
C LEU A 104 -14.50 0.95 -9.34
N GLY A 105 -13.90 0.55 -10.44
CA GLY A 105 -14.41 -0.54 -11.28
C GLY A 105 -14.10 -1.93 -10.69
N ALA A 106 -14.92 -2.94 -11.03
CA ALA A 106 -14.74 -4.32 -10.54
C ALA A 106 -13.36 -4.91 -10.85
N ARG A 107 -12.84 -4.66 -12.06
CA ARG A 107 -11.50 -5.10 -12.47
C ARG A 107 -10.42 -4.45 -11.60
N LYS A 108 -10.45 -3.13 -11.47
CA LYS A 108 -9.48 -2.38 -10.67
C LYS A 108 -9.54 -2.76 -9.18
N TYR A 109 -10.73 -3.10 -8.68
CA TYR A 109 -10.90 -3.64 -7.33
C TYR A 109 -10.15 -4.97 -7.15
N VAL A 110 -10.27 -5.91 -8.10
CA VAL A 110 -9.51 -7.17 -8.05
C VAL A 110 -8.00 -6.91 -8.16
N GLU A 111 -7.57 -6.05 -9.09
CA GLU A 111 -6.16 -5.66 -9.23
C GLU A 111 -5.60 -5.06 -7.93
N ASN A 112 -6.39 -4.27 -7.20
CA ASN A 112 -5.98 -3.71 -5.91
C ASN A 112 -5.82 -4.80 -4.83
N LEU A 113 -6.69 -5.82 -4.82
CA LEU A 113 -6.54 -6.96 -3.90
C LEU A 113 -5.29 -7.80 -4.23
N GLU A 114 -4.97 -7.95 -5.53
CA GLU A 114 -3.73 -8.60 -5.97
C GLU A 114 -2.51 -7.81 -5.51
N MET A 115 -2.50 -6.49 -5.76
CA MET A 115 -1.43 -5.60 -5.33
C MET A 115 -1.22 -5.60 -3.82
N ALA A 116 -2.29 -5.66 -3.02
CA ALA A 116 -2.16 -5.71 -1.56
C ALA A 116 -1.39 -6.96 -1.10
N MET A 117 -1.71 -8.12 -1.67
CA MET A 117 -1.00 -9.36 -1.36
C MET A 117 0.44 -9.37 -1.89
N ILE A 118 0.69 -8.80 -3.08
CA ILE A 118 2.04 -8.66 -3.65
C ILE A 118 2.90 -7.78 -2.75
N ASN A 119 2.37 -6.62 -2.32
CA ASN A 119 3.07 -5.71 -1.43
C ASN A 119 3.40 -6.39 -0.11
N LEU A 120 2.46 -7.16 0.46
CA LEU A 120 2.72 -7.96 1.65
C LEU A 120 3.85 -8.96 1.41
N ALA A 121 3.80 -9.75 0.35
CA ALA A 121 4.82 -10.75 0.02
C ALA A 121 6.22 -10.12 -0.11
N SER A 122 6.30 -8.94 -0.75
CA SER A 122 7.53 -8.18 -0.94
C SER A 122 8.17 -7.73 0.37
N LEU A 123 7.39 -7.40 1.41
CA LEU A 123 7.92 -7.08 2.75
C LEU A 123 8.77 -8.23 3.34
N TYR A 124 8.49 -9.46 2.92
CA TYR A 124 9.18 -10.67 3.33
C TYR A 124 10.19 -11.18 2.30
N GLY A 125 10.47 -10.41 1.25
CA GLY A 125 11.41 -10.77 0.18
C GLY A 125 10.86 -11.75 -0.86
N VAL A 126 9.56 -12.08 -0.81
CA VAL A 126 8.94 -13.03 -1.73
C VAL A 126 8.51 -12.31 -3.01
N GLN A 127 9.06 -12.76 -4.15
CA GLN A 127 8.74 -12.24 -5.48
C GLN A 127 7.44 -12.86 -6.00
N ALA A 128 6.30 -12.24 -5.66
CA ALA A 128 4.99 -12.65 -6.16
C ALA A 128 4.50 -11.72 -7.28
N GLU A 129 3.78 -12.28 -8.25
CA GLU A 129 3.17 -11.55 -9.36
C GLU A 129 1.67 -11.83 -9.48
N ALA A 130 0.94 -10.92 -10.11
CA ALA A 130 -0.45 -11.16 -10.47
C ALA A 130 -0.53 -12.25 -11.55
N GLY A 131 -1.54 -13.12 -11.44
CA GLY A 131 -1.66 -14.21 -12.38
C GLY A 131 -1.99 -13.78 -13.81
N LYS A 132 -1.62 -14.63 -14.76
CA LYS A 132 -1.94 -14.47 -16.19
C LYS A 132 -3.48 -14.48 -16.39
N PRO A 133 -3.99 -13.99 -17.53
CA PRO A 133 -5.42 -14.04 -17.84
C PRO A 133 -6.02 -15.44 -17.58
N GLY A 134 -7.06 -15.50 -16.74
CA GLY A 134 -7.69 -16.75 -16.30
C GLY A 134 -7.13 -17.34 -15.00
N GLN A 135 -6.04 -16.79 -14.45
CA GLN A 135 -5.35 -17.25 -13.24
C GLN A 135 -5.45 -16.24 -12.10
N THR A 136 -6.65 -15.78 -11.77
CA THR A 136 -6.86 -14.75 -10.74
C THR A 136 -6.20 -15.11 -9.39
N GLY A 137 -5.64 -14.09 -8.73
CA GLY A 137 -4.83 -14.23 -7.53
C GLY A 137 -3.36 -13.96 -7.81
N ILE A 138 -2.51 -14.28 -6.84
CA ILE A 138 -1.07 -14.00 -6.93
C ILE A 138 -0.25 -15.28 -6.81
N TRP A 139 0.90 -15.26 -7.47
CA TRP A 139 1.68 -16.44 -7.77
C TRP A 139 3.16 -16.17 -7.54
N VAL A 140 3.87 -17.18 -7.04
CA VAL A 140 5.33 -17.24 -7.07
C VAL A 140 5.69 -18.29 -8.11
N GLU A 141 6.18 -17.82 -9.26
CA GLU A 141 6.33 -18.64 -10.46
C GLU A 141 4.99 -19.35 -10.81
N ASP A 142 4.97 -20.69 -10.86
CA ASP A 142 3.76 -21.48 -11.11
C ASP A 142 3.03 -21.95 -9.84
N ARG A 143 3.34 -21.38 -8.67
CA ARG A 143 2.73 -21.73 -7.38
C ARG A 143 1.84 -20.61 -6.85
N LYS A 144 0.56 -20.89 -6.60
CA LYS A 144 -0.37 -19.89 -6.04
C LYS A 144 -0.10 -19.67 -4.56
N ILE A 145 0.13 -18.42 -4.16
CA ILE A 145 0.28 -18.01 -2.76
C ILE A 145 -0.96 -17.27 -2.23
N GLY A 146 -1.73 -16.64 -3.12
CA GLY A 146 -2.96 -15.92 -2.75
C GLY A 146 -4.08 -16.13 -3.76
N ALA A 147 -5.29 -16.38 -3.27
CA ALA A 147 -6.49 -16.55 -4.08
C ALA A 147 -7.44 -15.34 -3.92
N ILE A 148 -8.17 -15.01 -4.98
CA ILE A 148 -9.22 -14.00 -4.94
C ILE A 148 -10.50 -14.60 -5.50
N GLY A 149 -11.58 -14.45 -4.74
CA GLY A 149 -12.92 -14.82 -5.15
C GLY A 149 -13.90 -13.81 -4.58
N VAL A 150 -14.37 -12.89 -5.43
CA VAL A 150 -15.27 -11.80 -5.03
C VAL A 150 -16.65 -11.99 -5.64
N ARG A 151 -17.67 -11.45 -4.98
CA ARG A 151 -19.01 -11.26 -5.54
C ARG A 151 -19.34 -9.78 -5.46
N ILE A 152 -19.88 -9.22 -6.54
CA ILE A 152 -20.31 -7.82 -6.59
C ILE A 152 -21.78 -7.80 -6.96
N SER A 153 -22.61 -7.29 -6.06
CA SER A 153 -24.06 -7.21 -6.27
C SER A 153 -24.55 -5.80 -5.94
N SER A 154 -25.27 -5.17 -6.87
CA SER A 154 -25.71 -3.77 -6.75
C SER A 154 -24.57 -2.77 -6.44
N GLY A 155 -23.33 -3.08 -6.85
CA GLY A 155 -22.15 -2.26 -6.56
C GLY A 155 -21.52 -2.46 -5.17
N ILE A 156 -22.04 -3.37 -4.35
CA ILE A 156 -21.48 -3.75 -3.04
C ILE A 156 -20.71 -5.07 -3.19
N THR A 157 -19.52 -5.13 -2.61
CA THR A 157 -18.64 -6.32 -2.61
C THR A 157 -18.98 -7.29 -1.47
N SER A 158 -18.73 -8.59 -1.69
CA SER A 158 -18.65 -9.62 -0.67
C SER A 158 -17.61 -10.68 -1.07
N HIS A 159 -17.25 -11.55 -0.14
CA HIS A 159 -16.04 -12.36 -0.21
C HIS A 159 -14.80 -11.47 -0.37
N GLY A 160 -13.72 -11.95 -0.98
CA GLY A 160 -12.47 -11.18 -1.01
C GLY A 160 -11.26 -12.02 -1.40
N LEU A 161 -10.22 -11.95 -0.57
CA LEU A 161 -8.95 -12.62 -0.79
C LEU A 161 -8.66 -13.63 0.33
N ALA A 162 -7.79 -14.59 -0.01
CA ALA A 162 -7.23 -15.58 0.90
C ALA A 162 -5.74 -15.69 0.63
N PHE A 163 -4.90 -15.31 1.60
CA PHE A 163 -3.45 -15.32 1.48
C PHE A 163 -2.84 -16.41 2.37
N ASN A 164 -2.03 -17.28 1.79
CA ASN A 164 -1.43 -18.41 2.50
C ASN A 164 -0.23 -17.94 3.33
N ILE A 165 -0.39 -17.76 4.65
CA ILE A 165 0.73 -17.48 5.55
C ILE A 165 1.52 -18.78 5.77
N ASN A 166 0.88 -19.74 6.42
CA ASN A 166 1.41 -21.08 6.66
C ASN A 166 0.30 -22.14 6.82
N PRO A 167 -0.73 -22.19 5.97
CA PRO A 167 -1.76 -23.20 6.10
C PRO A 167 -1.17 -24.59 5.81
N ASP A 168 -1.83 -25.64 6.29
CA ASP A 168 -1.51 -27.00 5.86
C ASP A 168 -1.83 -27.15 4.36
N LEU A 169 -0.78 -27.15 3.54
CA LEU A 169 -0.90 -27.24 2.09
C LEU A 169 -1.35 -28.62 1.60
N SER A 170 -1.38 -29.65 2.46
CA SER A 170 -1.84 -30.99 2.09
C SER A 170 -3.32 -30.99 1.67
N TYR A 171 -4.15 -30.13 2.28
CA TYR A 171 -5.57 -29.99 1.92
C TYR A 171 -5.78 -29.57 0.46
N PHE A 172 -4.85 -28.83 -0.16
CA PHE A 172 -4.97 -28.45 -1.56
C PHE A 172 -4.79 -29.64 -2.52
N ARG A 173 -4.22 -30.77 -2.08
CA ARG A 173 -4.06 -31.98 -2.90
C ARG A 173 -5.40 -32.69 -3.17
N HIS A 174 -6.44 -32.35 -2.42
CA HIS A 174 -7.78 -32.90 -2.58
C HIS A 174 -8.63 -32.13 -3.60
N ILE A 175 -8.07 -31.08 -4.22
CA ILE A 175 -8.76 -30.26 -5.20
C ILE A 175 -7.90 -29.95 -6.42
N VAL A 176 -8.54 -29.67 -7.56
CA VAL A 176 -7.88 -29.08 -8.75
C VAL A 176 -8.24 -27.60 -8.82
N PRO A 177 -7.43 -26.70 -8.22
CA PRO A 177 -7.76 -25.28 -8.17
C PRO A 177 -7.76 -24.66 -9.58
N CYS A 178 -8.87 -24.00 -9.93
CA CYS A 178 -9.04 -23.32 -11.22
C CYS A 178 -8.91 -24.20 -12.48
N GLY A 179 -8.98 -25.54 -12.36
CA GLY A 179 -8.91 -26.46 -13.50
C GLY A 179 -7.54 -26.55 -14.19
N ILE A 180 -6.46 -26.11 -13.54
CA ILE A 180 -5.09 -26.17 -14.09
C ILE A 180 -4.30 -27.19 -13.28
N ALA A 181 -4.14 -28.40 -13.83
CA ALA A 181 -3.49 -29.52 -13.14
C ALA A 181 -1.98 -29.32 -12.90
N ASP A 182 -1.31 -28.53 -13.75
CA ASP A 182 0.15 -28.38 -13.73
C ASP A 182 0.66 -27.27 -12.80
N LYS A 183 -0.21 -26.67 -11.98
CA LYS A 183 0.14 -25.54 -11.11
C LYS A 183 0.01 -25.88 -9.63
N GLY A 184 1.01 -25.46 -8.86
CA GLY A 184 1.11 -25.74 -7.43
C GLY A 184 0.44 -24.69 -6.55
N VAL A 185 0.48 -24.94 -5.25
CA VAL A 185 0.19 -23.95 -4.20
C VAL A 185 1.40 -23.79 -3.28
N THR A 186 1.55 -22.62 -2.70
CA THR A 186 2.61 -22.31 -1.75
C THR A 186 2.12 -21.41 -0.63
N SER A 187 2.99 -21.07 0.30
CA SER A 187 2.73 -20.21 1.45
C SER A 187 3.90 -19.26 1.66
N LEU A 188 3.63 -18.15 2.35
CA LEU A 188 4.66 -17.19 2.74
C LEU A 188 5.78 -17.87 3.52
N ARG A 189 5.43 -18.79 4.43
CA ARG A 189 6.41 -19.53 5.23
C ARG A 189 7.36 -20.40 4.40
N LYS A 190 6.89 -20.90 3.25
CA LYS A 190 7.69 -21.75 2.36
C LYS A 190 8.60 -20.94 1.45
N GLU A 191 8.18 -19.74 1.05
CA GLU A 191 8.89 -18.90 0.08
C GLU A 191 9.79 -17.85 0.73
N ALA A 192 9.57 -17.48 2.00
CA ALA A 192 10.37 -16.47 2.70
C ALA A 192 11.61 -17.09 3.36
N ASP A 193 12.77 -16.44 3.19
CA ASP A 193 14.04 -16.81 3.82
C ASP A 193 14.18 -16.31 5.28
N LYS A 194 13.11 -15.75 5.86
CA LYS A 194 13.12 -15.10 7.17
C LYS A 194 12.12 -15.76 8.12
N GLU A 195 12.38 -15.64 9.42
CA GLU A 195 11.36 -15.96 10.42
C GLU A 195 10.16 -15.04 10.25
N LEU A 196 8.97 -15.65 10.19
CA LEU A 196 7.71 -14.92 10.10
C LEU A 196 7.24 -14.51 11.49
N PRO A 197 6.72 -13.28 11.65
CA PRO A 197 6.03 -12.89 12.88
C PRO A 197 4.71 -13.66 13.02
N ALA A 198 4.05 -13.48 14.16
CA ALA A 198 2.74 -14.08 14.40
C ALA A 198 1.72 -13.68 13.31
N ASP A 199 0.81 -14.59 12.96
CA ASP A 199 -0.23 -14.37 11.94
C ASP A 199 -0.99 -13.05 12.14
N GLY A 200 -1.27 -12.66 13.38
CA GLY A 200 -1.95 -11.39 13.68
C GLY A 200 -1.23 -10.17 13.12
N VAL A 201 0.11 -10.15 13.16
CA VAL A 201 0.93 -9.07 12.59
C VAL A 201 0.84 -9.08 11.06
N ILE A 202 0.88 -10.27 10.45
CA ILE A 202 0.77 -10.43 8.99
C ILE A 202 -0.62 -10.02 8.51
N HIS A 203 -1.67 -10.37 9.26
CA HIS A 203 -3.03 -9.87 9.01
C HIS A 203 -3.08 -8.34 9.07
N GLU A 204 -2.45 -7.71 10.06
CA GLU A 204 -2.39 -6.25 10.18
C GLU A 204 -1.69 -5.59 8.99
N GLN A 205 -0.55 -6.12 8.57
CA GLN A 205 0.16 -5.66 7.38
C GLN A 205 -0.65 -5.87 6.10
N LEU A 206 -1.37 -7.00 5.97
CA LEU A 206 -2.24 -7.26 4.84
C LEU A 206 -3.44 -6.30 4.81
N MET A 207 -4.03 -6.00 5.97
CA MET A 207 -5.11 -5.01 6.08
C MET A 207 -4.61 -3.62 5.72
N ALA A 208 -3.42 -3.23 6.18
CA ALA A 208 -2.82 -1.95 5.81
C ALA A 208 -2.66 -1.86 4.28
N THR A 209 -2.08 -2.88 3.65
CA THR A 209 -1.94 -2.90 2.18
C THR A 209 -3.27 -2.99 1.41
N SER A 210 -4.35 -3.54 2.00
CA SER A 210 -5.65 -3.79 1.33
C SER A 210 -6.72 -2.71 1.49
N THR A 211 -6.64 -1.89 2.54
CA THR A 211 -7.69 -0.92 2.89
C THR A 211 -7.53 0.42 2.18
N GLY A 212 -6.41 0.67 1.50
CA GLY A 212 -6.00 2.03 1.20
C GLY A 212 -5.78 2.89 2.46
N LYS A 213 -5.96 2.33 3.68
CA LYS A 213 -5.10 2.70 4.81
C LYS A 213 -3.78 2.01 4.55
N ASP A 214 -3.08 2.48 3.52
CA ASP A 214 -1.66 2.28 3.46
C ASP A 214 -1.12 2.63 4.89
N SER A 215 0.09 2.31 5.24
CA SER A 215 1.13 3.36 5.13
C SER A 215 0.76 4.77 4.54
N THR A 216 -0.50 5.22 4.37
CA THR A 216 -1.00 6.43 3.68
C THR A 216 -1.20 7.47 4.74
N THR A 217 -1.90 7.14 5.81
CA THR A 217 -2.01 8.04 6.95
C THR A 217 -0.82 7.79 7.86
N SER A 218 0.30 8.42 7.50
CA SER A 218 1.41 8.61 8.41
C SER A 218 1.13 9.90 9.20
N PRO A 219 1.15 9.90 10.56
CA PRO A 219 1.07 11.13 11.32
C PRO A 219 2.18 12.11 10.91
N PHE A 220 3.31 11.60 10.42
CA PHE A 220 4.38 12.45 9.87
C PHE A 220 4.04 13.01 8.49
N MET A 221 3.29 12.29 7.64
CA MET A 221 2.80 12.85 6.37
C MET A 221 1.70 13.89 6.61
N GLU A 222 0.86 13.72 7.64
CA GLU A 222 -0.09 14.75 8.06
C GLU A 222 0.65 16.05 8.44
N LEU A 223 1.72 15.95 9.23
CA LEU A 223 2.58 17.10 9.58
C LEU A 223 3.28 17.69 8.33
N ALA A 224 3.74 16.86 7.39
CA ALA A 224 4.28 17.35 6.12
C ALA A 224 3.23 18.09 5.28
N LEU A 225 1.97 17.63 5.28
CA LEU A 225 0.85 18.31 4.65
C LEU A 225 0.50 19.63 5.34
N GLU A 226 0.69 19.75 6.65
CA GLU A 226 0.57 21.04 7.36
C GLU A 226 1.63 22.04 6.89
N GLN A 227 2.89 21.59 6.71
CA GLN A 227 3.94 22.43 6.13
C GLN A 227 3.63 22.82 4.67
N ALA A 228 3.03 21.93 3.89
CA ALA A 228 2.62 22.23 2.52
C ALA A 228 1.46 23.24 2.47
N LYS A 229 0.52 23.19 3.41
CA LYS A 229 -0.53 24.22 3.58
C LYS A 229 0.08 25.56 3.98
N PHE A 230 1.05 25.56 4.88
CA PHE A 230 1.78 26.77 5.24
C PHE A 230 2.48 27.41 4.02
N ALA A 231 3.14 26.62 3.17
CA ALA A 231 3.67 27.12 1.89
C ALA A 231 2.57 27.71 0.99
N LEU A 232 1.43 27.02 0.86
CA LEU A 232 0.30 27.51 0.06
C LEU A 232 -0.22 28.87 0.53
N GLU A 233 -0.40 29.04 1.84
CA GLU A 233 -0.87 30.28 2.47
C GLU A 233 0.11 31.44 2.23
N ASN A 234 1.40 31.14 2.07
CA ASN A 234 2.46 32.09 1.76
C ASN A 234 2.73 32.23 0.24
N LEU A 235 1.82 31.74 -0.61
CA LEU A 235 1.90 31.82 -2.08
C LEU A 235 3.12 31.10 -2.67
N GLU A 236 3.61 30.06 -1.99
CA GLU A 236 4.66 29.17 -2.47
C GLU A 236 4.07 27.89 -3.07
N VAL A 237 4.84 27.22 -3.94
CA VAL A 237 4.46 25.88 -4.43
C VAL A 237 4.30 24.96 -3.22
N PRO A 238 3.13 24.32 -3.00
CA PRO A 238 2.77 23.72 -1.71
C PRO A 238 3.41 22.34 -1.52
N VAL A 239 4.71 22.35 -1.28
CA VAL A 239 5.48 21.18 -0.86
C VAL A 239 5.95 21.42 0.56
N GLY A 240 5.76 20.40 1.40
CA GLY A 240 6.14 20.40 2.80
C GLY A 240 6.73 19.06 3.19
N CYS A 241 7.56 19.05 4.23
CA CYS A 241 8.21 17.85 4.72
C CYS A 241 8.49 17.91 6.22
N VAL A 242 8.73 16.73 6.80
CA VAL A 242 9.28 16.54 8.15
C VAL A 242 10.38 15.48 8.14
N ILE A 243 11.40 15.69 8.95
CA ILE A 243 12.47 14.73 9.20
C ILE A 243 12.26 14.11 10.57
N VAL A 244 12.31 12.78 10.63
CA VAL A 244 11.96 11.97 11.79
C VAL A 244 13.17 11.13 12.22
N GLU A 245 13.52 11.16 13.51
CA GLU A 245 14.49 10.26 14.13
C GLU A 245 13.78 9.56 15.30
N ASP A 246 13.84 8.23 15.37
CA ASP A 246 13.20 7.40 16.41
C ASP A 246 11.73 7.74 16.68
N GLY A 247 10.96 7.97 15.60
CA GLY A 247 9.53 8.28 15.67
C GLY A 247 9.20 9.68 16.18
N LYS A 248 10.19 10.59 16.26
CA LYS A 248 10.00 11.99 16.64
C LYS A 248 10.39 12.90 15.49
N VAL A 249 9.56 13.92 15.22
CA VAL A 249 9.92 14.98 14.28
C VAL A 249 11.03 15.82 14.90
N ILE A 250 12.17 15.88 14.23
CA ILE A 250 13.34 16.66 14.64
C ILE A 250 13.54 17.92 13.80
N SER A 251 12.92 17.98 12.62
CA SER A 251 12.91 19.16 11.74
C SER A 251 11.74 19.11 10.79
N SER A 252 11.33 20.27 10.29
CA SER A 252 10.27 20.45 9.31
C SER A 252 10.67 21.51 8.31
N GLY A 253 10.15 21.42 7.08
CA GLY A 253 10.42 22.40 6.05
C GLY A 253 9.27 22.54 5.07
N SER A 254 9.16 23.72 4.48
CA SER A 254 8.23 24.04 3.40
C SER A 254 8.97 24.78 2.30
N ASN A 255 8.46 24.76 1.06
CA ASN A 255 9.06 25.58 0.01
C ASN A 255 9.03 27.07 0.36
N ARG A 256 10.13 27.77 0.06
CA ARG A 256 10.31 29.21 0.29
C ARG A 256 11.04 29.90 -0.86
N THR A 257 10.91 29.37 -2.08
CA THR A 257 11.73 29.81 -3.23
C THR A 257 11.42 31.23 -3.67
N THR A 258 10.15 31.64 -3.57
CA THR A 258 9.67 32.98 -3.91
C THR A 258 10.06 33.98 -2.82
N GLU A 259 9.77 33.66 -1.56
CA GLU A 259 10.05 34.49 -0.39
C GLU A 259 11.54 34.83 -0.31
N THR A 260 12.40 33.81 -0.42
CA THR A 260 13.86 33.95 -0.32
C THR A 260 14.52 34.39 -1.62
N ARG A 261 13.78 34.41 -2.74
CA ARG A 261 14.31 34.61 -4.10
C ARG A 261 15.45 33.65 -4.44
N ASN A 262 15.37 32.43 -3.93
CA ASN A 262 16.38 31.42 -4.13
C ASN A 262 15.71 30.10 -4.57
N ALA A 263 15.98 29.70 -5.81
CA ALA A 263 15.39 28.52 -6.41
C ALA A 263 15.78 27.21 -5.70
N SER A 264 16.82 27.19 -4.88
CA SER A 264 17.21 26.00 -4.12
C SER A 264 16.40 25.80 -2.84
N ARG A 265 15.52 26.73 -2.45
CA ARG A 265 14.84 26.72 -1.14
C ARG A 265 13.58 25.86 -1.15
N HIS A 266 13.80 24.58 -1.40
CA HIS A 266 12.79 23.53 -1.36
C HIS A 266 12.59 23.00 0.06
N ALA A 267 11.42 22.44 0.33
CA ALA A 267 11.03 21.92 1.65
C ALA A 267 12.11 21.03 2.28
N GLU A 268 12.68 20.09 1.52
CA GLU A 268 13.69 19.15 1.99
C GLU A 268 14.99 19.88 2.39
N LEU A 269 15.43 20.85 1.57
CA LEU A 269 16.66 21.60 1.82
C LEU A 269 16.49 22.57 2.99
N GLU A 270 15.31 23.17 3.17
CA GLU A 270 15.02 23.99 4.35
C GLU A 270 15.07 23.16 5.64
N ALA A 271 14.47 21.96 5.64
CA ALA A 271 14.50 21.07 6.81
C ALA A 271 15.93 20.58 7.13
N ILE A 272 16.73 20.28 6.09
CA ILE A 272 18.14 19.90 6.22
C ILE A 272 18.96 21.05 6.79
N ASP A 273 18.82 22.27 6.28
CA ASP A 273 19.61 23.42 6.73
C ASP A 273 19.36 23.74 8.21
N VAL A 274 18.11 23.60 8.69
CA VAL A 274 17.77 23.73 10.11
C VAL A 274 18.54 22.71 10.95
N LEU A 275 18.56 21.42 10.56
CA LEU A 275 19.29 20.39 11.28
C LEU A 275 20.80 20.60 11.26
N LEU A 276 21.35 20.98 10.10
CA LEU A 276 22.79 21.24 9.97
C LEU A 276 23.23 22.39 10.87
N GLN A 277 22.46 23.48 10.92
CA GLN A 277 22.75 24.61 11.81
C GLN A 277 22.66 24.20 13.29
N GLN A 278 21.61 23.46 13.66
CA GLN A 278 21.42 22.96 15.01
C GLN A 278 22.59 22.05 15.42
N TRP A 279 22.93 21.06 14.61
CA TRP A 279 24.00 20.12 14.93
C TRP A 279 25.39 20.76 14.91
N GLN A 280 25.62 21.74 14.04
CA GLN A 280 26.83 22.55 14.07
C GLN A 280 26.95 23.32 15.38
N SER A 281 25.87 23.93 15.88
CA SER A 281 25.86 24.62 17.17
C SER A 281 26.10 23.70 18.37
N MET A 282 25.75 22.41 18.23
CA MET A 282 26.00 21.36 19.22
C MET A 282 27.43 20.80 19.14
N GLY A 283 28.23 21.24 18.15
CA GLY A 283 29.62 20.84 17.98
C GLY A 283 29.81 19.48 17.30
N PHE A 284 28.79 18.95 16.62
CA PHE A 284 28.93 17.68 15.89
C PHE A 284 29.89 17.82 14.72
N SER A 285 30.78 16.84 14.58
CA SER A 285 31.66 16.69 13.43
C SER A 285 30.88 16.24 12.18
N PRO A 286 31.44 16.43 10.96
CA PRO A 286 30.80 15.95 9.73
C PRO A 286 30.49 14.44 9.72
N LEU A 287 31.32 13.63 10.40
CA LEU A 287 31.09 12.18 10.52
C LEU A 287 29.89 11.87 11.40
N GLU A 288 29.74 12.56 12.54
CA GLU A 288 28.59 12.40 13.43
C GLU A 288 27.30 12.89 12.77
N VAL A 289 27.36 13.98 12.01
CA VAL A 289 26.21 14.46 11.20
C VAL A 289 25.75 13.40 10.20
N ALA A 290 26.68 12.79 9.47
CA ALA A 290 26.35 11.71 8.54
C ALA A 290 25.77 10.48 9.26
N GLU A 291 26.28 10.15 10.45
CA GLU A 291 25.72 9.08 11.27
C GLU A 291 24.29 9.40 11.73
N LYS A 292 24.02 10.64 12.14
CA LYS A 292 22.66 11.07 12.52
C LYS A 292 21.70 10.98 11.35
N PHE A 293 22.07 11.48 10.17
CA PHE A 293 21.22 11.35 8.98
C PHE A 293 20.91 9.89 8.62
N SER A 294 21.84 8.96 8.84
CA SER A 294 21.61 7.53 8.58
C SER A 294 20.53 6.88 9.46
N LYS A 295 20.05 7.58 10.48
CA LYS A 295 18.96 7.17 11.39
C LYS A 295 17.65 7.92 11.11
N CYS A 296 17.69 8.92 10.21
CA CYS A 296 16.56 9.78 9.92
C CYS A 296 15.73 9.27 8.74
N ASP A 297 14.41 9.45 8.83
CA ASP A 297 13.47 9.32 7.72
C ASP A 297 12.93 10.68 7.30
N LEU A 298 12.67 10.86 6.01
CA LEU A 298 11.97 12.02 5.47
C LEU A 298 10.54 11.64 5.08
N TYR A 299 9.56 12.44 5.48
CA TYR A 299 8.21 12.43 4.94
C TYR A 299 7.97 13.72 4.18
N VAL A 300 7.60 13.65 2.90
CA VAL A 300 7.45 14.82 2.02
C VAL A 300 6.22 14.72 1.11
N THR A 301 5.49 15.80 0.90
CA THR A 301 4.21 15.74 0.17
C THR A 301 4.36 15.46 -1.32
N CYS A 302 5.50 15.81 -1.92
CA CYS A 302 5.81 15.57 -3.33
C CYS A 302 7.17 14.85 -3.43
N GLU A 303 7.32 13.95 -4.41
CA GLU A 303 8.59 13.26 -4.64
C GLU A 303 9.75 14.27 -4.76
N PRO A 304 10.86 14.05 -4.01
CA PRO A 304 12.02 14.92 -4.07
C PRO A 304 12.54 15.09 -5.48
N CYS A 305 12.82 16.34 -5.85
CA CYS A 305 13.43 16.60 -7.14
C CYS A 305 14.86 16.05 -7.20
N ILE A 306 15.44 15.96 -8.41
CA ILE A 306 16.82 15.50 -8.65
C ILE A 306 17.84 16.17 -7.70
N MET A 307 17.71 17.48 -7.46
CA MET A 307 18.58 18.22 -6.54
C MET A 307 18.42 17.74 -5.08
N CYS A 308 17.19 17.64 -4.59
CA CYS A 308 16.91 17.25 -3.21
C CYS A 308 17.27 15.78 -2.97
N ALA A 309 16.92 14.90 -3.91
CA ALA A 309 17.30 13.48 -3.86
C ALA A 309 18.84 13.30 -3.86
N SER A 310 19.57 14.11 -4.63
CA SER A 310 21.05 14.09 -4.61
C SER A 310 21.58 14.48 -3.23
N ALA A 311 21.05 15.56 -2.63
CA ALA A 311 21.46 16.01 -1.30
C ALA A 311 21.19 14.96 -0.23
N LEU A 312 20.01 14.35 -0.24
CA LEU A 312 19.61 13.26 0.67
C LEU A 312 20.54 12.05 0.56
N SER A 313 20.92 11.68 -0.67
CA SER A 313 21.89 10.60 -0.94
C SER A 313 23.29 10.93 -0.42
N ILE A 314 23.77 12.17 -0.61
CA ILE A 314 25.07 12.62 -0.12
C ILE A 314 25.12 12.60 1.42
N LEU A 315 24.03 13.05 2.07
CA LEU A 315 23.91 13.04 3.53
C LEU A 315 23.71 11.63 4.09
N GLY A 316 23.24 10.68 3.27
CA GLY A 316 23.02 9.30 3.63
C GLY A 316 21.80 9.11 4.52
N ILE A 317 20.67 9.73 4.17
CA ILE A 317 19.39 9.53 4.87
C ILE A 317 18.95 8.06 4.84
N ARG A 318 18.22 7.58 5.86
CA ARG A 318 17.77 6.19 5.93
C ARG A 318 16.69 5.87 4.90
N ALA A 319 15.61 6.64 4.93
CA ALA A 319 14.44 6.42 4.10
C ALA A 319 13.73 7.72 3.72
N VAL A 320 13.02 7.68 2.59
CA VAL A 320 12.19 8.76 2.06
C VAL A 320 10.81 8.22 1.73
N TYR A 321 9.80 8.88 2.30
CA TYR A 321 8.39 8.60 2.16
C TYR A 321 7.72 9.79 1.48
N TYR A 322 7.14 9.61 0.29
CA TYR A 322 6.54 10.73 -0.45
C TYR A 322 5.08 10.54 -0.83
N GLY A 323 4.37 11.65 -0.95
CA GLY A 323 2.96 11.66 -1.32
C GLY A 323 2.73 11.39 -2.80
N CYS A 324 2.76 12.44 -3.62
CA CYS A 324 2.60 12.31 -5.06
C CYS A 324 3.93 12.24 -5.81
N ALA A 325 3.95 11.58 -6.96
CA ALA A 325 5.09 11.56 -7.88
C ALA A 325 5.40 12.96 -8.45
N ASN A 326 6.64 13.17 -8.86
CA ASN A 326 7.11 14.37 -9.51
C ASN A 326 7.50 14.08 -10.96
N ASP A 327 6.50 14.15 -11.84
CA ASP A 327 6.60 13.76 -13.26
C ASP A 327 7.52 14.65 -14.11
N LYS A 328 8.05 15.75 -13.55
CA LYS A 328 8.92 16.68 -14.29
C LYS A 328 10.36 16.64 -13.83
N PHE A 329 10.59 16.47 -12.53
CA PHE A 329 11.90 16.63 -11.92
C PHE A 329 12.22 15.57 -10.87
N GLY A 330 11.43 14.50 -10.76
CA GLY A 330 11.55 13.47 -9.71
C GLY A 330 12.90 12.75 -9.70
N GLY A 331 13.56 12.74 -8.55
CA GLY A 331 14.85 12.08 -8.33
C GLY A 331 14.75 10.69 -7.68
N CYS A 332 13.53 10.21 -7.38
CA CYS A 332 13.28 8.98 -6.65
C CYS A 332 12.58 7.90 -7.48
N GLY A 333 12.67 7.98 -8.81
CA GLY A 333 12.14 6.96 -9.72
C GLY A 333 11.32 7.53 -10.87
N SER A 334 10.72 8.71 -10.72
CA SER A 334 9.86 9.26 -11.80
C SER A 334 10.66 9.73 -13.01
N ILE A 335 11.81 10.39 -12.79
CA ILE A 335 12.72 10.80 -13.87
C ILE A 335 14.08 10.14 -13.70
N LEU A 336 14.73 10.35 -12.55
CA LEU A 336 15.99 9.69 -12.18
C LEU A 336 15.80 8.86 -10.91
N SER A 337 16.67 7.87 -10.72
CA SER A 337 16.66 6.97 -9.55
C SER A 337 17.90 7.18 -8.69
N LEU A 338 18.05 8.36 -8.10
CA LEU A 338 19.23 8.73 -7.29
C LEU A 338 19.24 8.06 -5.90
N HIS A 339 18.10 7.51 -5.49
CA HIS A 339 17.94 6.72 -4.29
C HIS A 339 18.61 5.32 -4.41
N VAL A 340 18.90 4.86 -5.62
CA VAL A 340 19.60 3.59 -5.86
C VAL A 340 21.10 3.84 -5.73
N GLY A 341 21.72 3.29 -4.67
CA GLY A 341 23.14 3.49 -4.38
C GLY A 341 24.05 3.00 -5.50
N SER A 342 25.24 3.60 -5.63
CA SER A 342 26.19 3.28 -6.72
C SER A 342 26.94 1.94 -6.58
N SER A 343 26.37 0.88 -5.99
CA SER A 343 27.06 -0.42 -5.96
C SER A 343 27.11 -1.13 -7.31
N ASP A 344 26.26 -0.74 -8.27
CA ASP A 344 26.17 -1.37 -9.59
C ASP A 344 26.90 -0.60 -10.72
N ARG A 345 27.58 0.50 -10.41
CA ARG A 345 28.40 1.24 -11.39
C ARG A 345 29.80 1.44 -10.82
N LEU A 346 30.79 0.94 -11.56
CA LEU A 346 32.23 0.88 -11.29
C LEU A 346 32.78 1.85 -10.22
N PRO A 347 33.74 1.41 -9.38
CA PRO A 347 34.29 2.22 -8.30
C PRO A 347 35.20 3.31 -8.87
N SER A 348 34.68 4.54 -8.97
CA SER A 348 35.52 5.74 -9.05
C SER A 348 35.77 6.26 -7.63
N LYS A 349 37.05 6.46 -7.30
CA LYS A 349 37.50 6.97 -6.00
C LYS A 349 37.04 8.42 -5.82
N GLY A 350 35.95 8.61 -5.09
CA GLY A 350 35.47 9.91 -4.60
C GLY A 350 34.06 9.80 -4.05
N CYS A 351 33.83 10.27 -2.81
CA CYS A 351 32.55 10.37 -2.08
C CYS A 351 31.37 9.60 -2.71
N GLY A 352 31.31 8.29 -2.49
CA GLY A 352 30.30 7.43 -3.11
C GLY A 352 28.89 7.80 -2.63
N GLN A 353 27.98 8.03 -3.58
CA GLN A 353 26.56 8.27 -3.28
C GLN A 353 25.97 7.06 -2.53
N LYS A 354 25.51 7.30 -1.30
CA LYS A 354 24.78 6.29 -0.52
C LYS A 354 23.33 6.27 -1.01
N GLY A 355 22.83 5.08 -1.36
CA GLY A 355 21.41 4.92 -1.65
C GLY A 355 20.55 5.06 -0.39
N PHE A 356 19.26 5.27 -0.56
CA PHE A 356 18.28 5.33 0.53
C PHE A 356 17.00 4.59 0.14
N MET A 357 16.27 4.07 1.13
CA MET A 357 14.98 3.44 0.87
C MET A 357 13.96 4.49 0.42
N CYS A 358 13.15 4.19 -0.59
CA CYS A 358 12.15 5.13 -1.07
C CYS A 358 10.77 4.47 -1.23
N THR A 359 9.73 5.16 -0.78
CA THR A 359 8.33 4.69 -0.87
C THR A 359 7.41 5.86 -1.16
N GLY A 360 6.76 5.82 -2.33
CA GLY A 360 5.75 6.79 -2.73
C GLY A 360 4.32 6.34 -2.45
N GLY A 361 3.36 7.23 -2.69
CA GLY A 361 1.94 6.88 -2.68
C GLY A 361 1.20 7.23 -1.39
N ILE A 362 1.80 8.03 -0.51
CA ILE A 362 1.26 8.28 0.83
C ILE A 362 0.38 9.54 0.83
N MET A 363 -0.93 9.43 1.08
CA MET A 363 -1.84 10.59 1.02
C MET A 363 -1.77 11.36 -0.31
N VAL A 364 -1.71 10.61 -1.42
CA VAL A 364 -1.60 11.16 -2.78
C VAL A 364 -2.71 12.17 -3.08
N SER A 365 -3.93 11.89 -2.63
CA SER A 365 -5.09 12.74 -2.95
C SER A 365 -4.95 14.12 -2.33
N GLU A 366 -4.48 14.18 -1.08
CA GLU A 366 -4.25 15.40 -0.32
C GLU A 366 -3.09 16.20 -0.91
N ALA A 367 -1.96 15.53 -1.19
CA ALA A 367 -0.79 16.16 -1.81
C ALA A 367 -1.10 16.74 -3.19
N VAL A 368 -1.76 15.97 -4.06
CA VAL A 368 -2.17 16.43 -5.40
C VAL A 368 -3.21 17.55 -5.30
N SER A 369 -4.13 17.49 -4.33
CA SER A 369 -5.14 18.53 -4.14
C SER A 369 -4.49 19.88 -3.83
N LEU A 370 -3.47 19.94 -2.98
CA LEU A 370 -2.77 21.18 -2.67
C LEU A 370 -2.09 21.78 -3.91
N LEU A 371 -1.37 20.95 -4.67
CA LEU A 371 -0.73 21.37 -5.93
C LEU A 371 -1.75 21.89 -6.94
N ARG A 372 -2.89 21.20 -7.10
CA ARG A 372 -3.98 21.67 -7.98
C ARG A 372 -4.51 23.02 -7.52
N THR A 373 -4.80 23.17 -6.23
CA THR A 373 -5.26 24.45 -5.67
C THR A 373 -4.29 25.59 -5.98
N PHE A 374 -2.97 25.38 -5.83
CA PHE A 374 -1.96 26.37 -6.17
C PHE A 374 -1.97 26.75 -7.67
N TYR A 375 -1.99 25.76 -8.56
CA TYR A 375 -1.97 26.02 -10.00
C TYR A 375 -3.28 26.64 -10.52
N ASP A 376 -4.42 26.27 -9.93
CA ASP A 376 -5.74 26.80 -10.29
C ASP A 376 -5.94 28.25 -9.82
N GLN A 377 -5.34 28.64 -8.68
CA GLN A 377 -5.33 30.04 -8.22
C GLN A 377 -4.60 30.96 -9.21
N GLY A 378 -3.63 30.43 -9.96
CA GLY A 378 -2.79 31.21 -10.86
C GLY A 378 -1.85 32.16 -10.11
N ASN A 379 -0.99 32.86 -10.85
CA ASN A 379 -0.08 33.85 -10.26
C ASN A 379 -0.68 35.26 -10.43
N PRO A 380 -1.13 35.93 -9.34
CA PRO A 380 -1.70 37.28 -9.41
C PRO A 380 -0.66 38.33 -9.86
N ASN A 381 0.63 38.03 -9.70
CA ASN A 381 1.74 38.89 -10.11
C ASN A 381 2.27 38.59 -11.52
N ALA A 382 1.66 37.66 -12.25
CA ALA A 382 2.07 37.37 -13.63
C ALA A 382 1.77 38.58 -14.55
N PRO A 383 2.64 38.87 -15.54
CA PRO A 383 2.37 39.89 -16.55
C PRO A 383 1.04 39.61 -17.26
N LYS A 384 0.22 40.66 -17.42
CA LYS A 384 -1.02 40.54 -18.20
C LYS A 384 -0.69 40.44 -19.70
N PRO A 385 -1.44 39.64 -20.48
CA PRO A 385 -2.62 38.87 -20.08
C PRO A 385 -2.28 37.53 -19.40
N HIS A 386 -3.06 37.16 -18.38
CA HIS A 386 -2.94 35.85 -17.75
C HIS A 386 -3.29 34.75 -18.76
N ARG A 387 -2.57 33.62 -18.71
CA ARG A 387 -2.89 32.44 -19.51
C ARG A 387 -4.32 31.98 -19.17
N PRO A 388 -5.21 31.75 -20.15
CA PRO A 388 -6.56 31.30 -19.87
C PRO A 388 -6.53 29.93 -19.17
N VAL A 389 -7.19 29.84 -18.02
CA VAL A 389 -7.39 28.57 -17.29
C VAL A 389 -8.32 27.70 -18.13
N ARG A 390 -7.88 26.48 -18.49
CA ARG A 390 -8.74 25.52 -19.17
C ARG A 390 -9.79 25.03 -18.15
N ILE A 391 -11.00 25.58 -18.21
CA ILE A 391 -12.14 25.01 -17.50
C ILE A 391 -12.48 23.70 -18.20
N SER A 392 -12.24 22.55 -17.55
CA SER A 392 -12.64 21.24 -18.06
C SER A 392 -14.17 21.16 -18.10
N GLN A 393 -14.72 20.84 -19.26
CA GLN A 393 -16.14 20.49 -19.44
C GLN A 393 -16.48 19.15 -18.78
#